data_AF-I1BS08-F1
#
_entry.id   AF-I1BS08-F1
#
_cell.length_a   1.000
_cell.length_b   1.000
_cell.length_c   1.000
_cell.angle_alpha   90.00
_cell.angle_beta   90.00
_cell.angle_gamma   90.00
#
_symmetry.space_group_name_H-M   'P 1'
#
loop_
_entity.id
_entity.type
_entity.pdbx_description
1 polymer ?
#
loop_
_entity_poly.entity_id
_entity_poly.type
_entity_poly.pdbx_seq_one_letter_code
_entity_poly.pdbx_strand_id
1 'polypeptide(L)'
;MRGPLEDLANEVDPTKIRVLTVPKANKRLQMVAGVNACTTEILVFSDDDAIWKPTMLDYILACFEDLKMGGVGTSQTVHAVDPSGHQTLWEILAGFRLTSRNIEIAASTHIDGGICCLSGRTAAYRTLILKDPAFQYCFTNDLWLGKYPLNSGDDKFLTRWMVSHGWNTYAQICKEAELYSTFKNNWRFLKQVLRWTRNTWRSDFRSLFTERYIWTRHPYVAFTMVDKLFNPLTLLAGPVMVGVFASLQEKHAGPTNPPLPAWNIVISYIVWLLFTRFIKLVPHFLKRPLDIWVLPAWLLFNYYFAVMKIYALFTLHEVGWGTRAGIGNELAADISKEADEKQQHVEIEMMDENSTLDRQ
;
A
#
# COMPACT_ATOMS: atom_id res chain seq x y z
N MET A 1 21.13 20.00 -2.36
CA MET A 1 20.98 18.76 -3.15
C MET A 1 20.68 18.98 -4.64
N ARG A 2 20.35 20.19 -5.12
CA ARG A 2 20.00 20.38 -6.54
C ARG A 2 21.17 20.13 -7.50
N GLY A 3 22.36 20.68 -7.23
CA GLY A 3 23.53 20.56 -8.12
C GLY A 3 23.84 19.13 -8.56
N PRO A 4 24.09 18.18 -7.63
CA PRO A 4 24.41 16.80 -8.00
C PRO A 4 23.31 16.08 -8.80
N LEU A 5 22.03 16.43 -8.60
CA LEU A 5 20.92 15.85 -9.36
C LEU A 5 20.83 16.45 -10.77
N GLU A 6 21.12 17.74 -10.91
CA GLU A 6 21.18 18.42 -12.20
C GLU A 6 22.35 17.89 -13.04
N ASP A 7 23.51 17.68 -12.42
CA ASP A 7 24.68 17.10 -13.08
C ASP A 7 24.37 15.70 -13.63
N LEU A 8 23.73 14.84 -12.82
CA LEU A 8 23.28 13.52 -13.25
C LEU A 8 22.23 13.58 -14.38
N ALA A 9 21.27 14.50 -14.29
CA ALA A 9 20.27 14.69 -15.34
C ALA A 9 20.92 15.11 -16.67
N ASN A 10 21.91 16.00 -16.61
CA ASN A 10 22.67 16.47 -17.76
C ASN A 10 23.57 15.39 -18.37
N GLU A 11 24.08 14.46 -17.57
CA GLU A 11 24.85 13.30 -18.05
C GLU A 11 23.98 12.35 -18.87
N VAL A 12 22.71 12.18 -18.49
CA VAL A 12 21.79 11.24 -19.18
C VAL A 12 21.14 11.86 -20.41
N ASP A 13 20.41 12.98 -20.26
CA ASP A 13 19.81 13.73 -21.37
C ASP A 13 19.40 15.15 -20.89
N PRO A 14 20.22 16.19 -21.16
CA PRO A 14 19.94 17.56 -20.70
C PRO A 14 18.74 18.20 -21.41
N THR A 15 18.25 17.60 -22.52
CA THR A 15 17.13 18.14 -23.29
C THR A 15 15.79 17.58 -22.82
N LYS A 16 15.77 16.34 -22.31
CA LYS A 16 14.55 15.65 -21.88
C LYS A 16 14.35 15.63 -20.37
N ILE A 17 15.42 15.68 -19.59
CA ILE A 17 15.35 15.56 -18.13
C ILE A 17 15.43 16.95 -17.50
N ARG A 18 14.47 17.27 -16.63
CA ARG A 18 14.40 18.53 -15.90
C ARG A 18 14.33 18.25 -14.42
N VAL A 19 15.19 18.90 -13.62
CA VAL A 19 15.18 18.76 -12.16
C VAL A 19 14.38 19.89 -11.54
N LEU A 20 13.39 19.54 -10.73
CA LEU A 20 12.57 20.47 -9.95
C LEU A 20 12.78 20.21 -8.46
N THR A 21 12.70 21.29 -7.68
CA THR A 21 12.85 21.22 -6.22
C THR A 21 11.75 21.99 -5.53
N VAL A 22 11.35 21.52 -4.36
CA VAL A 22 10.41 22.22 -3.46
C VAL A 22 11.14 22.64 -2.18
N PRO A 23 10.70 23.71 -1.50
CA PRO A 23 11.37 24.19 -0.28
C PRO A 23 11.31 23.21 0.89
N LYS A 24 10.16 22.54 1.08
CA LYS A 24 9.93 21.58 2.17
C LYS A 24 10.03 20.14 1.64
N ALA A 25 10.78 19.29 2.33
CA ALA A 25 10.93 17.88 1.96
C ALA A 25 9.60 17.13 2.18
N ASN A 26 8.81 16.96 1.12
CA ASN A 26 7.53 16.25 1.18
C ASN A 26 7.22 15.61 -0.18
N LYS A 27 6.98 14.29 -0.20
CA LYS A 27 6.73 13.55 -1.45
C LYS A 27 5.51 14.13 -2.21
N ARG A 28 4.43 14.44 -1.51
CA ARG A 28 3.21 14.95 -2.16
C ARG A 28 3.42 16.34 -2.77
N LEU A 29 4.15 17.24 -2.07
CA LEU A 29 4.52 18.55 -2.64
C LEU A 29 5.42 18.41 -3.87
N GLN A 30 6.39 17.48 -3.83
CA GLN A 30 7.26 17.18 -4.97
C GLN A 30 6.45 16.66 -6.16
N MET A 31 5.49 15.77 -5.92
CA MET A 31 4.60 15.25 -6.95
C MET A 31 3.75 16.37 -7.58
N VAL A 32 3.16 17.26 -6.77
CA VAL A 32 2.35 18.38 -7.28
C VAL A 32 3.20 19.34 -8.12
N ALA A 33 4.44 19.64 -7.71
CA ALA A 33 5.35 20.44 -8.52
C ALA A 33 5.62 19.80 -9.90
N GLY A 34 5.83 18.48 -9.93
CA GLY A 34 5.98 17.72 -11.18
C GLY A 34 4.71 17.71 -12.04
N VAL A 35 3.53 17.55 -11.43
CA VAL A 35 2.23 17.60 -12.12
C VAL A 35 2.01 18.96 -12.78
N ASN A 36 2.32 20.05 -12.09
CA ASN A 36 2.15 21.40 -12.62
C ASN A 36 3.13 21.71 -13.76
N ALA A 37 4.32 21.09 -13.75
CA ALA A 37 5.29 21.21 -14.83
C ALA A 37 4.99 20.31 -16.05
N CYS A 38 4.12 19.31 -15.90
CA CYS A 38 3.75 18.39 -16.97
C CYS A 38 2.83 19.06 -18.00
N THR A 39 3.09 18.86 -19.28
CA THR A 39 2.32 19.44 -20.40
C THR A 39 1.56 18.39 -21.21
N THR A 40 1.83 17.11 -21.01
CA THR A 40 1.21 16.00 -21.74
C THR A 40 -0.14 15.62 -21.14
N GLU A 41 -0.99 14.97 -21.95
CA GLU A 41 -2.33 14.52 -21.51
C GLU A 41 -2.27 13.40 -20.46
N ILE A 42 -1.23 12.57 -20.54
CA ILE A 42 -0.95 11.49 -19.59
C ILE A 42 0.33 11.80 -18.84
N LEU A 43 0.31 11.58 -17.53
CA LEU A 43 1.45 11.69 -16.63
C LEU A 43 1.73 10.32 -16.03
N VAL A 44 3.01 9.94 -15.95
CA VAL A 44 3.44 8.69 -15.32
C VAL A 44 4.34 8.99 -14.13
N PHE A 45 3.95 8.52 -12.95
CA PHE A 45 4.82 8.51 -11.78
C PHE A 45 5.68 7.26 -11.77
N SER A 46 6.94 7.42 -11.37
CA SER A 46 7.87 6.32 -11.14
C SER A 46 8.67 6.56 -9.86
N ASP A 47 8.80 5.53 -9.01
CA ASP A 47 9.77 5.56 -7.91
C ASP A 47 11.21 5.41 -8.50
N ASP A 48 12.23 5.75 -7.73
CA ASP A 48 13.65 5.73 -8.13
C ASP A 48 14.23 4.31 -8.25
N ASP A 49 13.53 3.31 -7.71
CA ASP A 49 13.88 1.89 -7.75
C ASP A 49 13.05 1.07 -8.76
N ALA A 50 12.29 1.75 -9.63
CA ALA A 50 11.45 1.16 -10.67
C ALA A 50 12.23 1.01 -11.98
N ILE A 51 12.28 -0.21 -12.51
CA ILE A 51 12.98 -0.55 -13.74
C ILE A 51 11.96 -0.98 -14.79
N TRP A 52 11.85 -0.20 -15.86
CA TRP A 52 10.86 -0.38 -16.92
C TRP A 52 11.40 -1.25 -18.05
N LYS A 53 10.54 -2.10 -18.62
CA LYS A 53 10.79 -2.71 -19.93
C LYS A 53 10.58 -1.66 -21.03
N PRO A 54 11.24 -1.76 -22.19
CA PRO A 54 11.03 -0.84 -23.31
C PRO A 54 9.56 -0.75 -23.75
N THR A 55 8.82 -1.86 -23.64
CA THR A 55 7.40 -1.98 -24.00
C THR A 55 6.43 -1.42 -22.97
N MET A 56 6.90 -1.00 -21.78
CA MET A 56 6.01 -0.72 -20.66
C MET A 56 5.03 0.42 -20.94
N LEU A 57 5.51 1.52 -21.53
CA LEU A 57 4.68 2.70 -21.78
C LEU A 57 3.60 2.41 -22.82
N ASP A 58 3.92 1.73 -23.91
CA ASP A 58 2.96 1.42 -24.98
C ASP A 58 1.75 0.63 -24.44
N TYR A 59 2.01 -0.37 -23.60
CA TYR A 59 0.97 -1.20 -23.00
C TYR A 59 0.16 -0.48 -21.92
N ILE A 60 0.78 0.43 -21.16
CA ILE A 60 0.08 1.29 -20.20
C ILE A 60 -0.83 2.27 -20.95
N LEU A 61 -0.31 2.90 -22.02
CA LEU A 61 -1.01 3.92 -22.79
C LEU A 61 -2.23 3.36 -23.52
N ALA A 62 -2.18 2.12 -23.99
CA ALA A 62 -3.32 1.44 -24.62
C ALA A 62 -4.60 1.45 -23.77
N CYS A 63 -4.46 1.41 -22.43
CA CYS A 63 -5.61 1.45 -21.53
C CYS A 63 -6.36 2.80 -21.54
N PHE A 64 -5.71 3.89 -21.98
CA PHE A 64 -6.28 5.23 -22.02
C PHE A 64 -7.10 5.51 -23.30
N GLU A 65 -7.29 4.53 -24.18
CA GLU A 65 -8.30 4.61 -25.24
C GLU A 65 -9.72 4.75 -24.65
N ASP A 66 -9.98 4.17 -23.47
CA ASP A 66 -11.17 4.50 -22.70
C ASP A 66 -11.05 5.89 -22.08
N LEU A 67 -11.90 6.82 -22.53
CA LEU A 67 -11.98 8.20 -22.03
C LEU A 67 -12.25 8.25 -20.51
N LYS A 68 -12.90 7.24 -19.93
CA LYS A 68 -13.14 7.16 -18.47
C LYS A 68 -11.98 6.54 -17.70
N MET A 69 -10.92 6.08 -18.35
CA MET A 69 -9.74 5.56 -17.65
C MET A 69 -8.98 6.70 -16.98
N GLY A 70 -8.96 6.73 -15.65
CA GLY A 70 -8.29 7.77 -14.86
C GLY A 70 -6.89 7.38 -14.42
N GLY A 71 -6.66 6.09 -14.12
CA GLY A 71 -5.36 5.61 -13.63
C GLY A 71 -5.05 4.17 -14.01
N VAL A 72 -3.81 3.92 -14.44
CA VAL A 72 -3.34 2.61 -14.90
C VAL A 72 -2.06 2.22 -14.17
N GLY A 73 -2.06 1.03 -13.57
CA GLY A 73 -0.90 0.44 -12.92
C GLY A 73 -0.43 -0.81 -13.63
N THR A 74 0.58 -1.47 -13.06
CA THR A 74 1.17 -2.68 -13.64
C THR A 74 1.39 -3.78 -12.61
N SER A 75 1.54 -5.01 -13.12
CA SER A 75 2.08 -6.12 -12.34
C SER A 75 3.54 -5.88 -11.97
N GLN A 76 3.97 -6.43 -10.83
CA GLN A 76 5.31 -6.18 -10.28
C GLN A 76 6.07 -7.46 -9.98
N THR A 77 7.38 -7.41 -10.15
CA THR A 77 8.28 -8.48 -9.76
C THR A 77 9.55 -7.93 -9.09
N VAL A 78 10.16 -8.76 -8.24
CA VAL A 78 11.36 -8.37 -7.51
C VAL A 78 12.56 -8.46 -8.43
N HIS A 79 13.33 -7.37 -8.49
CA HIS A 79 14.68 -7.36 -9.03
C HIS A 79 15.69 -7.55 -7.90
N ALA A 80 16.64 -8.46 -8.09
CA ALA A 80 17.70 -8.68 -7.11
C ALA A 80 18.59 -7.43 -6.99
N VAL A 81 18.96 -7.05 -5.77
CA VAL A 81 19.98 -6.01 -5.56
C VAL A 81 21.37 -6.53 -5.92
N ASP A 82 21.61 -7.82 -5.74
CA ASP A 82 22.86 -8.47 -6.11
C ASP A 82 23.00 -8.57 -7.64
N PRO A 83 24.10 -8.08 -8.23
CA PRO A 83 24.36 -8.19 -9.68
C PRO A 83 24.38 -9.63 -10.20
N SER A 84 24.67 -10.63 -9.36
CA SER A 84 24.64 -12.05 -9.72
C SER A 84 23.22 -12.60 -9.89
N GLY A 85 22.18 -11.81 -9.58
CA GLY A 85 20.78 -12.23 -9.62
C GLY A 85 20.33 -13.06 -8.42
N HIS A 86 21.19 -13.22 -7.40
CA HIS A 86 20.84 -13.88 -6.15
C HIS A 86 19.89 -13.01 -5.32
N GLN A 87 18.77 -13.59 -4.88
CA GLN A 87 17.82 -12.92 -4.00
C GLN A 87 18.00 -13.44 -2.58
N THR A 88 18.15 -12.52 -1.63
CA THR A 88 18.16 -12.82 -0.20
C THR A 88 16.80 -13.35 0.27
N LEU A 89 16.77 -13.96 1.46
CA LEU A 89 15.52 -14.38 2.12
C LEU A 89 14.46 -13.27 2.12
N TRP A 90 14.87 -12.02 2.40
CA TRP A 90 13.95 -10.87 2.47
C TRP A 90 13.37 -10.49 1.11
N GLU A 91 14.18 -10.56 0.05
CA GLU A 91 13.72 -10.30 -1.33
C GLU A 91 12.77 -11.40 -1.81
N ILE A 92 13.05 -12.67 -1.48
CA ILE A 92 12.15 -13.79 -1.80
C ILE A 92 10.80 -13.64 -1.07
N LEU A 93 10.82 -13.29 0.23
CA LEU A 93 9.60 -13.00 0.99
C LEU A 93 8.81 -11.82 0.40
N ALA A 94 9.51 -10.79 -0.10
CA ALA A 94 8.88 -9.69 -0.83
C ALA A 94 8.25 -10.18 -2.15
N GLY A 95 8.91 -11.08 -2.87
CA GLY A 95 8.42 -11.70 -4.10
C GLY A 95 7.15 -12.53 -3.89
N PHE A 96 7.09 -13.32 -2.82
CA PHE A 96 5.87 -14.04 -2.43
C PHE A 96 4.70 -13.10 -2.14
N ARG A 97 4.98 -11.98 -1.46
CA ARG A 97 3.97 -10.94 -1.19
C ARG A 97 3.51 -10.26 -2.48
N LEU A 98 4.42 -9.90 -3.38
CA LEU A 98 4.09 -9.32 -4.68
C LEU A 98 3.26 -10.28 -5.53
N THR A 99 3.62 -11.56 -5.57
CA THR A 99 2.86 -12.59 -6.29
C THR A 99 1.43 -12.66 -5.79
N SER A 100 1.24 -12.74 -4.46
CA SER A 100 -0.09 -12.74 -3.86
C SER A 100 -0.89 -11.46 -4.20
N ARG A 101 -0.21 -10.30 -4.22
CA ARG A 101 -0.83 -9.02 -4.59
C ARG A 101 -1.18 -8.93 -6.08
N ASN A 102 -0.32 -9.44 -6.96
CA ASN A 102 -0.57 -9.44 -8.40
C ASN A 102 -1.78 -10.30 -8.74
N ILE A 103 -1.93 -11.48 -8.10
CA ILE A 103 -3.11 -12.33 -8.27
C ILE A 103 -4.37 -11.58 -7.83
N GLU A 104 -4.32 -10.90 -6.69
CA GLU A 104 -5.46 -10.16 -6.16
C GLU A 104 -5.87 -8.99 -7.06
N ILE A 105 -4.89 -8.18 -7.50
CA ILE A 105 -5.12 -7.04 -8.40
C ILE A 105 -5.63 -7.54 -9.76
N ALA A 106 -5.05 -8.64 -10.28
CA ALA A 106 -5.53 -9.26 -11.50
C ALA A 106 -6.98 -9.72 -11.37
N ALA A 107 -7.35 -10.35 -10.26
CA ALA A 107 -8.72 -10.77 -10.02
C ALA A 107 -9.65 -9.56 -9.93
N SER A 108 -9.35 -8.56 -9.10
CA SER A 108 -10.26 -7.44 -8.89
C SER A 108 -10.45 -6.59 -10.15
N THR A 109 -9.36 -6.29 -10.87
CA THR A 109 -9.43 -5.47 -12.09
C THR A 109 -10.24 -6.12 -13.20
N HIS A 110 -10.32 -7.46 -13.26
CA HIS A 110 -11.11 -8.18 -14.28
C HIS A 110 -12.52 -8.55 -13.80
N ILE A 111 -12.77 -8.63 -12.48
CA ILE A 111 -14.09 -8.95 -11.93
C ILE A 111 -15.00 -7.73 -11.89
N ASP A 112 -14.53 -6.61 -11.32
CA ASP A 112 -15.35 -5.42 -11.13
C ASP A 112 -14.67 -4.12 -11.59
N GLY A 113 -13.51 -4.22 -12.27
CA GLY A 113 -12.75 -3.05 -12.73
C GLY A 113 -12.09 -2.24 -11.61
N GLY A 114 -12.15 -2.74 -10.37
CA GLY A 114 -11.68 -2.02 -9.20
C GLY A 114 -10.29 -2.46 -8.76
N ILE A 115 -9.56 -1.52 -8.15
CA ILE A 115 -8.26 -1.80 -7.53
C ILE A 115 -8.21 -1.12 -6.16
N CYS A 116 -7.78 -1.85 -5.13
CA CYS A 116 -7.66 -1.29 -3.79
C CYS A 116 -6.48 -0.29 -3.63
N CYS A 117 -5.49 -0.38 -4.52
CA CYS A 117 -4.30 0.47 -4.57
C CYS A 117 -3.54 0.27 -5.89
N LEU A 118 -3.57 1.27 -6.77
CA LEU A 118 -2.55 1.42 -7.81
C LEU A 118 -1.20 1.64 -7.10
N SER A 119 -0.13 1.02 -7.60
CA SER A 119 1.15 1.04 -6.89
C SER A 119 1.90 2.34 -7.13
N GLY A 120 2.41 2.96 -6.07
CA GLY A 120 3.28 4.14 -6.21
C GLY A 120 4.59 3.89 -6.99
N ARG A 121 5.06 2.63 -7.09
CA ARG A 121 6.28 2.30 -7.87
C ARG A 121 6.19 2.75 -9.32
N THR A 122 5.05 2.51 -9.98
CA THR A 122 4.76 3.03 -11.31
C THR A 122 3.26 3.07 -11.51
N ALA A 123 2.73 4.23 -11.87
CA ALA A 123 1.33 4.39 -12.26
C ALA A 123 1.16 5.60 -13.18
N ALA A 124 0.35 5.44 -14.22
CA ALA A 124 -0.03 6.48 -15.15
C ALA A 124 -1.41 7.04 -14.81
N TYR A 125 -1.62 8.32 -15.06
CA TYR A 125 -2.88 9.01 -14.81
C TYR A 125 -3.16 10.04 -15.89
N ARG A 126 -4.44 10.37 -16.11
CA ARG A 126 -4.78 11.56 -16.90
C ARG A 126 -4.33 12.82 -16.16
N THR A 127 -3.51 13.62 -16.82
CA THR A 127 -2.94 14.85 -16.24
C THR A 127 -4.01 15.83 -15.79
N LEU A 128 -5.13 15.91 -16.53
CA LEU A 128 -6.25 16.81 -16.19
C LEU A 128 -6.80 16.56 -14.78
N ILE A 129 -6.82 15.30 -14.32
CA ILE A 129 -7.37 14.92 -13.01
C ILE A 129 -6.43 15.43 -11.91
N LEU A 130 -5.12 15.33 -12.14
CA LEU A 130 -4.11 15.72 -11.16
C LEU A 130 -3.86 17.23 -11.12
N LYS A 131 -4.19 17.93 -12.22
CA LYS A 131 -4.14 19.41 -12.30
C LYS A 131 -5.35 20.10 -11.68
N ASP A 132 -6.40 19.36 -11.34
CA ASP A 132 -7.56 19.93 -10.66
C ASP A 132 -7.12 20.57 -9.32
N PRO A 133 -7.40 21.87 -9.09
CA PRO A 133 -7.07 22.55 -7.84
C PRO A 133 -7.66 21.87 -6.61
N ALA A 134 -8.88 21.31 -6.70
CA ALA A 134 -9.51 20.59 -5.60
C ALA A 134 -8.76 19.29 -5.30
N PHE A 135 -8.31 18.57 -6.33
CA PHE A 135 -7.44 17.40 -6.16
C PHE A 135 -6.15 17.79 -5.43
N GLN A 136 -5.44 18.82 -5.89
CA GLN A 136 -4.16 19.21 -5.31
C GLN A 136 -4.29 19.66 -3.86
N TYR A 137 -5.36 20.40 -3.54
CA TYR A 137 -5.67 20.82 -2.19
C TYR A 137 -5.91 19.60 -1.28
N CYS A 138 -6.81 18.70 -1.65
CA CYS A 138 -7.09 17.50 -0.86
C CYS A 138 -5.89 16.55 -0.77
N PHE A 139 -5.08 16.46 -1.82
CA PHE A 139 -3.88 15.62 -1.85
C PHE A 139 -2.80 16.12 -0.90
N THR A 140 -2.61 17.44 -0.81
CA THR A 140 -1.57 18.03 0.05
C THR A 140 -2.02 18.20 1.51
N ASN A 141 -3.34 18.28 1.76
CA ASN A 141 -3.94 18.45 3.10
C ASN A 141 -4.64 17.18 3.61
N ASP A 142 -4.15 16.01 3.24
CA ASP A 142 -4.76 14.74 3.63
C ASP A 142 -4.43 14.38 5.08
N LEU A 143 -5.45 14.41 5.93
CA LEU A 143 -5.33 14.16 7.37
C LEU A 143 -5.99 12.84 7.78
N TRP A 144 -5.31 12.08 8.62
CA TRP A 144 -5.91 10.95 9.34
C TRP A 144 -6.58 11.45 10.62
N LEU A 145 -7.88 11.15 10.76
CA LEU A 145 -8.75 11.62 11.84
C LEU A 145 -8.69 13.15 12.05
N GLY A 146 -8.52 13.91 10.95
CA GLY A 146 -8.42 15.37 11.00
C GLY A 146 -7.19 15.93 11.72
N LYS A 147 -6.29 15.08 12.22
CA LYS A 147 -5.16 15.49 13.08
C LYS A 147 -3.79 15.14 12.51
N TYR A 148 -3.64 13.96 11.91
CA TYR A 148 -2.32 13.45 11.55
C TYR A 148 -2.06 13.56 10.04
N PRO A 149 -1.12 14.41 9.58
CA PRO A 149 -0.86 14.60 8.16
C PRO A 149 -0.25 13.37 7.50
N LEU A 150 -0.88 12.92 6.42
CA LEU A 150 -0.49 11.71 5.70
C LEU A 150 0.57 11.99 4.64
N ASN A 151 1.82 12.12 5.08
CA ASN A 151 2.98 12.29 4.20
C ASN A 151 3.39 11.03 3.43
N SER A 152 2.68 9.92 3.61
CA SER A 152 2.87 8.67 2.86
C SER A 152 1.51 8.08 2.46
N GLY A 153 1.51 7.15 1.49
CA GLY A 153 0.25 6.58 0.96
C GLY A 153 -0.40 7.47 -0.10
N ASP A 154 0.42 8.22 -0.82
CA ASP A 154 0.07 8.98 -2.04
C ASP A 154 -0.70 8.10 -3.05
N ASP A 155 -0.24 6.87 -3.23
CA ASP A 155 -0.80 5.89 -4.15
C ASP A 155 -2.23 5.44 -3.78
N LYS A 156 -2.46 5.20 -2.49
CA LYS A 156 -3.79 4.94 -1.91
C LYS A 156 -4.72 6.14 -2.04
N PHE A 157 -4.24 7.36 -1.79
CA PHE A 157 -5.05 8.57 -1.98
C PHE A 157 -5.48 8.72 -3.44
N LEU A 158 -4.53 8.64 -4.37
CA LEU A 158 -4.78 8.73 -5.82
C LEU A 158 -5.86 7.72 -6.24
N THR A 159 -5.72 6.45 -5.80
CA THR A 159 -6.68 5.39 -6.13
C THR A 159 -8.08 5.71 -5.59
N ARG A 160 -8.20 6.15 -4.34
CA ARG A 160 -9.50 6.52 -3.74
C ARG A 160 -10.14 7.71 -4.46
N TRP A 161 -9.34 8.69 -4.85
CA TRP A 161 -9.81 9.84 -5.62
C TRP A 161 -10.43 9.42 -6.96
N MET A 162 -9.78 8.49 -7.68
CA MET A 162 -10.34 7.95 -8.93
C MET A 162 -11.71 7.33 -8.69
N VAL A 163 -11.83 6.47 -7.66
CA VAL A 163 -13.08 5.78 -7.33
C VAL A 163 -14.19 6.78 -6.95
N SER A 164 -13.89 7.77 -6.09
CA SER A 164 -14.90 8.73 -5.62
C SER A 164 -15.37 9.72 -6.67
N HIS A 165 -14.51 10.08 -7.63
CA HIS A 165 -14.82 11.02 -8.72
C HIS A 165 -15.25 10.32 -10.01
N GLY A 166 -15.49 9.01 -9.93
CA GLY A 166 -16.10 8.25 -10.99
C GLY A 166 -15.19 7.92 -12.19
N TRP A 167 -13.87 7.93 -11.97
CA TRP A 167 -12.89 7.45 -12.93
C TRP A 167 -12.66 5.95 -12.80
N ASN A 168 -12.34 5.31 -13.92
CA ASN A 168 -11.97 3.90 -13.96
C ASN A 168 -10.48 3.75 -13.63
N THR A 169 -10.13 2.60 -13.06
CA THR A 169 -8.74 2.21 -12.84
C THR A 169 -8.48 0.85 -13.46
N TYR A 170 -7.27 0.61 -13.92
CA TYR A 170 -6.90 -0.69 -14.46
C TYR A 170 -5.47 -1.07 -14.07
N ALA A 171 -5.19 -2.37 -14.04
CA ALA A 171 -3.85 -2.88 -13.89
C ALA A 171 -3.50 -3.74 -15.09
N GLN A 172 -2.46 -3.33 -15.81
CA GLN A 172 -1.94 -4.10 -16.93
C GLN A 172 -1.14 -5.31 -16.40
N ILE A 173 -1.77 -6.48 -16.45
CA ILE A 173 -1.20 -7.75 -16.01
C ILE A 173 -0.73 -8.55 -17.24
N CYS A 174 0.36 -8.09 -17.84
CA CYS A 174 1.03 -8.80 -18.93
C CYS A 174 2.55 -8.76 -18.74
N LYS A 175 3.27 -9.61 -19.48
CA LYS A 175 4.74 -9.71 -19.37
C LYS A 175 5.42 -8.42 -19.87
N GLU A 176 4.83 -7.76 -20.85
CA GLU A 176 5.35 -6.58 -21.54
C GLU A 176 5.29 -5.32 -20.67
N ALA A 177 4.33 -5.26 -19.74
CA ALA A 177 4.16 -4.19 -18.76
C ALA A 177 4.61 -4.59 -17.35
N GLU A 178 5.28 -5.73 -17.17
CA GLU A 178 5.75 -6.16 -15.85
C GLU A 178 6.88 -5.25 -15.34
N LEU A 179 6.66 -4.65 -14.16
CA LEU A 179 7.59 -3.76 -13.51
C LEU A 179 8.58 -4.49 -12.61
N TYR A 180 9.86 -4.21 -12.78
CA TYR A 180 10.91 -4.66 -11.89
C TYR A 180 11.15 -3.60 -10.81
N SER A 181 11.26 -4.01 -9.55
CA SER A 181 11.61 -3.10 -8.44
C SER A 181 12.46 -3.79 -7.40
N THR A 182 13.36 -3.04 -6.78
CA THR A 182 14.24 -3.56 -5.72
C THR A 182 13.58 -3.45 -4.34
N PHE A 183 13.93 -4.37 -3.44
CA PHE A 183 13.41 -4.37 -2.07
C PHE A 183 14.57 -4.37 -1.08
N LYS A 184 14.30 -3.98 0.18
CA LYS A 184 15.33 -4.02 1.21
C LYS A 184 15.73 -5.48 1.46
N ASN A 185 17.00 -5.80 1.20
CA ASN A 185 17.62 -7.12 1.34
C ASN A 185 17.96 -7.50 2.80
N ASN A 186 17.39 -6.80 3.79
CA ASN A 186 17.69 -6.99 5.21
C ASN A 186 16.45 -6.74 6.08
N TRP A 187 16.60 -6.91 7.40
CA TRP A 187 15.52 -6.79 8.38
C TRP A 187 14.74 -5.46 8.33
N ARG A 188 15.31 -4.38 7.75
CA ARG A 188 14.61 -3.11 7.54
C ARG A 188 13.38 -3.27 6.62
N PHE A 189 13.30 -4.36 5.86
CA PHE A 189 12.09 -4.78 5.16
C PHE A 189 10.86 -4.81 6.08
N LEU A 190 11.01 -5.27 7.33
CA LEU A 190 9.91 -5.29 8.31
C LEU A 190 9.35 -3.89 8.58
N LYS A 191 10.24 -2.88 8.71
CA LYS A 191 9.82 -1.48 8.88
C LYS A 191 9.06 -0.96 7.66
N GLN A 192 9.52 -1.33 6.46
CA GLN A 192 8.86 -0.96 5.21
C GLN A 192 7.45 -1.57 5.13
N VAL A 193 7.31 -2.85 5.46
CA VAL A 193 6.02 -3.55 5.45
C VAL A 193 5.08 -3.01 6.54
N LEU A 194 5.58 -2.70 7.74
CA LEU A 194 4.78 -2.08 8.80
C LEU A 194 4.19 -0.74 8.36
N ARG A 195 4.99 0.13 7.73
CA ARG A 195 4.52 1.40 7.17
C ARG A 195 3.43 1.19 6.13
N TRP A 196 3.61 0.27 5.20
CA TRP A 196 2.60 -0.07 4.20
C TRP A 196 1.31 -0.60 4.82
N THR A 197 1.44 -1.37 5.90
CA THR A 197 0.30 -1.94 6.63
C THR A 197 -0.52 -0.84 7.30
N ARG A 198 0.13 0.14 7.97
CA ARG A 198 -0.55 1.32 8.54
C ARG A 198 -1.26 2.13 7.45
N ASN A 199 -0.62 2.37 6.31
CA ASN A 199 -1.26 3.07 5.18
C ASN A 199 -2.46 2.31 4.63
N THR A 200 -2.36 0.99 4.54
CA THR A 200 -3.47 0.13 4.09
C THR A 200 -4.64 0.22 5.05
N TRP A 201 -4.41 0.09 6.36
CA TRP A 201 -5.43 0.26 7.37
C TRP A 201 -6.16 1.60 7.24
N ARG A 202 -5.41 2.71 7.25
CA ARG A 202 -6.00 4.06 7.16
C ARG A 202 -6.84 4.23 5.89
N SER A 203 -6.30 3.82 4.75
CA SER A 203 -6.98 3.96 3.48
C SER A 203 -8.21 3.07 3.38
N ASP A 204 -8.10 1.80 3.77
CA ASP A 204 -9.19 0.83 3.63
C ASP A 204 -10.33 1.19 4.60
N PHE A 205 -10.03 1.69 5.81
CA PHE A 205 -11.05 2.23 6.72
C PHE A 205 -11.82 3.40 6.09
N ARG A 206 -11.12 4.35 5.45
CA ARG A 206 -11.79 5.48 4.77
C ARG A 206 -12.65 4.99 3.62
N SER A 207 -12.12 4.12 2.76
CA SER A 207 -12.87 3.58 1.62
C SER A 207 -14.13 2.84 2.06
N LEU A 208 -14.04 1.98 3.08
CA LEU A 208 -15.13 1.12 3.52
C LEU A 208 -16.18 1.85 4.35
N PHE A 209 -15.78 2.74 5.27
CA PHE A 209 -16.69 3.26 6.29
C PHE A 209 -16.97 4.76 6.20
N THR A 210 -16.04 5.55 5.67
CA THR A 210 -16.20 7.01 5.57
C THR A 210 -16.73 7.42 4.20
N GLU A 211 -16.01 7.04 3.14
CA GLU A 211 -16.28 7.48 1.76
C GLU A 211 -17.31 6.58 1.07
N ARG A 212 -17.27 5.27 1.32
CA ARG A 212 -18.27 4.25 0.92
C ARG A 212 -18.53 4.08 -0.58
N TYR A 213 -17.98 4.91 -1.47
CA TYR A 213 -18.13 4.79 -2.93
C TYR A 213 -17.67 3.43 -3.47
N ILE A 214 -16.74 2.76 -2.78
CA ILE A 214 -16.24 1.45 -3.20
C ILE A 214 -17.33 0.37 -3.18
N TRP A 215 -18.31 0.47 -2.26
CA TRP A 215 -19.37 -0.53 -2.13
C TRP A 215 -20.32 -0.56 -3.33
N THR A 216 -20.57 0.60 -3.94
CA THR A 216 -21.46 0.70 -5.10
C THR A 216 -20.71 0.50 -6.40
N ARG A 217 -19.45 0.95 -6.46
CA ARG A 217 -18.68 0.97 -7.71
C ARG A 217 -17.87 -0.31 -7.95
N HIS A 218 -17.27 -0.87 -6.89
CA HIS A 218 -16.43 -2.06 -6.94
C HIS A 218 -16.70 -2.99 -5.74
N PRO A 219 -17.86 -3.67 -5.71
CA PRO A 219 -18.28 -4.48 -4.57
C PRO A 219 -17.33 -5.64 -4.24
N TYR A 220 -16.66 -6.21 -5.25
CA TYR A 220 -15.70 -7.30 -5.04
C TYR A 220 -14.43 -6.76 -4.38
N VAL A 221 -13.94 -5.58 -4.78
CA VAL A 221 -12.86 -4.90 -4.06
C VAL A 221 -13.26 -4.62 -2.60
N ALA A 222 -14.47 -4.11 -2.36
CA ALA A 222 -14.96 -3.85 -1.01
C ALA A 222 -14.97 -5.14 -0.16
N PHE A 223 -15.48 -6.24 -0.72
CA PHE A 223 -15.45 -7.56 -0.09
C PHE A 223 -14.02 -8.00 0.26
N THR A 224 -13.07 -7.90 -0.67
CA THR A 224 -11.67 -8.29 -0.38
C THR A 224 -10.99 -7.39 0.66
N MET A 225 -11.35 -6.11 0.73
CA MET A 225 -10.88 -5.22 1.80
C MET A 225 -11.41 -5.66 3.16
N VAL A 226 -12.69 -6.07 3.23
CA VAL A 226 -13.28 -6.63 4.46
C VAL A 226 -12.66 -7.96 4.84
N ASP A 227 -12.43 -8.88 3.89
CA ASP A 227 -11.72 -10.14 4.16
C ASP A 227 -10.35 -9.86 4.80
N LYS A 228 -9.59 -8.91 4.26
CA LYS A 228 -8.27 -8.52 4.78
C LYS A 228 -8.30 -7.95 6.20
N LEU A 229 -9.42 -7.36 6.62
CA LEU A 229 -9.68 -6.84 7.97
C LEU A 229 -9.65 -8.00 8.98
N PHE A 230 -10.34 -9.09 8.66
CA PHE A 230 -10.54 -10.24 9.54
C PHE A 230 -9.46 -11.32 9.40
N ASN A 231 -8.81 -11.40 8.25
CA ASN A 231 -7.79 -12.40 7.93
C ASN A 231 -6.72 -12.59 9.05
N PRO A 232 -6.17 -11.53 9.68
CA PRO A 232 -5.22 -11.70 10.78
C PRO A 232 -5.79 -12.50 11.96
N LEU A 233 -7.05 -12.26 12.31
CA LEU A 233 -7.73 -12.93 13.42
C LEU A 233 -8.01 -14.39 13.06
N THR A 234 -8.53 -14.66 11.86
CA THR A 234 -8.80 -16.02 11.42
C THR A 234 -7.52 -16.86 11.27
N LEU A 235 -6.41 -16.24 10.83
CA LEU A 235 -5.13 -16.92 10.75
C LEU A 235 -4.60 -17.31 12.14
N LEU A 236 -4.70 -16.41 13.12
CA LEU A 236 -4.26 -16.67 14.50
C LEU A 236 -5.20 -17.63 15.26
N ALA A 237 -6.49 -17.65 14.92
CA ALA A 237 -7.45 -18.58 15.49
C ALA A 237 -7.15 -20.04 15.08
N GLY A 238 -6.55 -20.27 13.89
CA GLY A 238 -6.24 -21.59 13.38
C GLY A 238 -5.45 -22.48 14.36
N PRO A 239 -4.24 -22.07 14.80
CA PRO A 239 -3.46 -22.84 15.77
C PRO A 239 -4.19 -23.07 17.10
N VAL A 240 -4.97 -22.09 17.57
CA VAL A 240 -5.75 -22.21 18.82
C VAL A 240 -6.81 -23.30 18.67
N MET A 241 -7.58 -23.27 17.58
CA MET A 241 -8.62 -24.26 17.30
C MET A 241 -8.03 -25.66 17.14
N VAL A 242 -6.88 -25.79 16.49
CA VAL A 242 -6.16 -27.07 16.36
C VAL A 242 -5.67 -27.57 17.72
N GLY A 243 -5.16 -26.70 18.58
CA GLY A 243 -4.75 -27.06 19.93
C GLY A 243 -5.92 -27.49 20.83
N VAL A 244 -7.05 -26.77 20.76
CA VAL A 244 -8.29 -27.14 21.45
C VAL A 244 -8.76 -28.51 20.95
N PHE A 245 -8.81 -28.72 19.63
CA PHE A 245 -9.20 -30.00 19.04
C PHE A 245 -8.29 -31.14 19.52
N ALA A 246 -6.96 -30.97 19.45
CA ALA A 246 -6.00 -31.98 19.88
C ALA A 246 -6.13 -32.32 21.38
N SER A 247 -6.45 -31.34 22.24
CA SER A 247 -6.60 -31.57 23.69
C SER A 247 -7.95 -32.20 24.09
N LEU A 248 -8.99 -32.00 23.29
CA LEU A 248 -10.34 -32.52 23.58
C LEU A 248 -10.62 -33.87 22.92
N GLN A 249 -9.82 -34.27 21.92
CA GLN A 249 -10.04 -35.50 21.16
C GLN A 249 -10.03 -36.77 22.03
N GLU A 250 -9.12 -36.85 23.01
CA GLU A 250 -9.05 -38.03 23.91
C GLU A 250 -10.29 -38.14 24.80
N LYS A 251 -10.85 -37.01 25.24
CA LYS A 251 -12.03 -36.97 26.12
C LYS A 251 -13.34 -37.33 25.40
N HIS A 252 -13.38 -37.15 24.07
CA HIS A 252 -14.55 -37.43 23.24
C HIS A 252 -14.33 -38.64 22.32
N ALA A 253 -13.32 -39.46 22.61
CA ALA A 253 -13.05 -40.67 21.84
C ALA A 253 -14.22 -41.65 21.97
N GLY A 254 -14.89 -41.92 20.86
CA GLY A 254 -15.96 -42.92 20.80
C GLY A 254 -15.39 -44.34 20.74
N PRO A 255 -16.23 -45.38 20.94
CA PRO A 255 -15.81 -46.79 20.95
C PRO A 255 -15.11 -47.24 19.64
N THR A 256 -15.39 -46.56 18.53
CA THR A 256 -14.94 -46.94 17.18
C THR A 256 -13.87 -46.00 16.59
N ASN A 257 -13.52 -44.90 17.27
CA ASN A 257 -12.59 -43.89 16.77
C ASN A 257 -11.50 -43.61 17.81
N PRO A 258 -10.38 -44.37 17.81
CA PRO A 258 -9.28 -44.09 18.71
C PRO A 258 -8.71 -42.69 18.45
N PRO A 259 -8.32 -41.95 19.49
CA PRO A 259 -7.73 -40.63 19.32
C PRO A 259 -6.42 -40.74 18.53
N LEU A 260 -6.24 -39.84 17.56
CA LEU A 260 -4.98 -39.70 16.86
C LEU A 260 -3.96 -39.07 17.81
N PRO A 261 -2.68 -39.47 17.74
CA PRO A 261 -1.64 -38.77 18.47
C PRO A 261 -1.62 -37.28 18.11
N ALA A 262 -1.46 -36.41 19.11
CA ALA A 262 -1.46 -34.96 18.92
C ALA A 262 -0.43 -34.50 17.85
N TRP A 263 0.70 -35.19 17.74
CA TRP A 263 1.72 -34.91 16.73
C TRP A 263 1.21 -35.15 15.29
N ASN A 264 0.35 -36.14 15.04
CA ASN A 264 -0.26 -36.37 13.73
C ASN A 264 -1.10 -35.17 13.30
N ILE A 265 -1.90 -34.64 14.22
CA ILE A 265 -2.80 -33.52 13.99
C ILE A 265 -1.98 -32.27 13.65
N VAL A 266 -0.94 -31.99 14.44
CA VAL A 266 -0.04 -30.84 14.23
C VAL A 266 0.69 -30.95 12.89
N ILE A 267 1.24 -32.11 12.57
CA ILE A 267 1.92 -32.32 11.28
C ILE A 267 0.94 -32.15 10.12
N SER A 268 -0.24 -32.77 10.20
CA SER A 268 -1.28 -32.64 9.17
C SER A 268 -1.67 -31.18 8.94
N TYR A 269 -1.80 -30.41 10.02
CA TYR A 269 -2.06 -28.97 9.94
C TYR A 269 -0.93 -28.19 9.28
N ILE A 270 0.33 -28.43 9.66
CA ILE A 270 1.49 -27.77 9.05
C ILE A 270 1.61 -28.11 7.56
N VAL A 271 1.43 -29.39 7.19
CA VAL A 271 1.45 -29.84 5.79
C VAL A 271 0.34 -29.17 5.00
N TRP A 272 -0.88 -29.12 5.54
CA TRP A 272 -2.01 -28.42 4.90
C TRP A 272 -1.73 -26.94 4.68
N LEU A 273 -1.15 -26.26 5.69
CA LEU A 273 -0.75 -24.87 5.55
C LEU A 273 0.30 -24.70 4.46
N LEU A 274 1.40 -25.46 4.49
CA LEU A 274 2.44 -25.36 3.48
C LEU A 274 1.90 -25.63 2.07
N PHE A 275 1.04 -26.65 1.91
CA PHE A 275 0.42 -26.99 0.63
C PHE A 275 -0.45 -25.87 0.07
N THR A 276 -1.34 -25.29 0.90
CA THR A 276 -2.20 -24.18 0.45
C THR A 276 -1.40 -22.92 0.10
N ARG A 277 -0.30 -22.63 0.82
CA ARG A 277 0.60 -21.51 0.46
C ARG A 277 1.38 -21.80 -0.80
N PHE A 278 1.82 -23.05 -0.99
CA PHE A 278 2.49 -23.48 -2.21
C PHE A 278 1.59 -23.25 -3.43
N ILE A 279 0.33 -23.70 -3.40
CA ILE A 279 -0.63 -23.50 -4.49
C ILE A 279 -0.75 -22.01 -4.83
N LYS A 280 -0.92 -21.15 -3.82
CA LYS A 280 -1.06 -19.71 -4.03
C LYS A 280 0.20 -19.07 -4.64
N LEU A 281 1.37 -19.65 -4.41
CA LEU A 281 2.67 -19.18 -4.88
C LEU A 281 3.15 -19.89 -6.16
N VAL A 282 2.35 -20.77 -6.77
CA VAL A 282 2.70 -21.44 -8.04
C VAL A 282 3.21 -20.46 -9.10
N PRO A 283 2.59 -19.28 -9.35
CA PRO A 283 3.11 -18.34 -10.34
C PRO A 283 4.52 -17.82 -10.05
N HIS A 284 4.91 -17.75 -8.76
CA HIS A 284 6.27 -17.41 -8.36
C HIS A 284 7.23 -18.57 -8.66
N PHE A 285 6.87 -19.79 -8.24
CA PHE A 285 7.73 -20.96 -8.41
C PHE A 285 7.92 -21.38 -9.87
N LEU A 286 6.96 -21.09 -10.76
CA LEU A 286 7.15 -21.26 -12.20
C LEU A 286 8.26 -20.38 -12.77
N LYS A 287 8.50 -19.20 -12.17
CA LYS A 287 9.59 -18.29 -12.56
C LYS A 287 10.89 -18.59 -11.80
N ARG A 288 10.78 -18.95 -10.52
CA ARG A 288 11.91 -19.18 -9.60
C ARG A 288 11.67 -20.42 -8.74
N PRO A 289 11.86 -21.63 -9.29
CA PRO A 289 11.57 -22.89 -8.57
C PRO A 289 12.48 -23.12 -7.37
N LEU A 290 13.72 -22.61 -7.43
CA LEU A 290 14.71 -22.74 -6.36
C LEU A 290 14.31 -22.02 -5.08
N ASP A 291 13.36 -21.09 -5.12
CA ASP A 291 12.93 -20.33 -3.94
C ASP A 291 12.02 -21.18 -2.99
N ILE A 292 11.72 -22.44 -3.34
CA ILE A 292 10.82 -23.32 -2.57
C ILE A 292 11.28 -23.56 -1.12
N TRP A 293 12.59 -23.52 -0.85
CA TRP A 293 13.13 -23.69 0.51
C TRP A 293 12.70 -22.58 1.47
N VAL A 294 12.26 -21.41 0.95
CA VAL A 294 11.77 -20.27 1.75
C VAL A 294 10.31 -20.47 2.19
N LEU A 295 9.59 -21.46 1.67
CA LEU A 295 8.17 -21.67 1.96
C LEU A 295 7.87 -21.86 3.47
N PRO A 296 8.67 -22.59 4.28
CA PRO A 296 8.47 -22.64 5.72
C PRO A 296 8.67 -21.27 6.40
N ALA A 297 9.68 -20.50 5.96
CA ALA A 297 9.89 -19.14 6.45
C ALA A 297 8.73 -18.21 6.08
N TRP A 298 8.12 -18.38 4.90
CA TRP A 298 6.92 -17.66 4.48
C TRP A 298 5.73 -17.95 5.41
N LEU A 299 5.56 -19.20 5.84
CA LEU A 299 4.51 -19.55 6.80
C LEU A 299 4.70 -18.84 8.14
N LEU A 300 5.90 -18.89 8.71
CA LEU A 300 6.23 -18.16 9.94
C LEU A 300 6.04 -16.64 9.76
N PHE A 301 6.47 -16.12 8.62
CA PHE A 301 6.31 -14.72 8.26
C PHE A 301 4.83 -14.31 8.17
N ASN A 302 3.94 -15.17 7.69
CA ASN A 302 2.49 -14.89 7.64
C ASN A 302 1.89 -14.73 9.04
N TYR A 303 2.29 -15.56 10.01
CA TYR A 303 1.86 -15.41 11.41
C TYR A 303 2.43 -14.14 12.06
N TYR A 304 3.72 -13.87 11.87
CA TYR A 304 4.33 -12.60 12.27
C TYR A 304 3.55 -11.41 11.67
N PHE A 305 3.21 -11.50 10.39
CA PHE A 305 2.50 -10.45 9.67
C PHE A 305 1.07 -10.24 10.19
N ALA A 306 0.38 -11.29 10.64
CA ALA A 306 -0.93 -11.18 11.28
C ALA A 306 -0.84 -10.41 12.61
N VAL A 307 0.14 -10.75 13.47
CA VAL A 307 0.39 -10.00 14.71
C VAL A 307 0.77 -8.55 14.41
N MET A 308 1.64 -8.33 13.43
CA MET A 308 2.05 -6.99 13.00
C MET A 308 0.88 -6.16 12.46
N LYS A 309 -0.08 -6.78 11.75
CA LYS A 309 -1.30 -6.10 11.29
C LYS A 309 -2.15 -5.62 12.46
N ILE A 310 -2.30 -6.42 13.52
CA ILE A 310 -3.00 -6.03 14.74
C ILE A 310 -2.25 -4.89 15.44
N TYR A 311 -0.93 -5.00 15.59
CA TYR A 311 -0.12 -3.91 16.14
C TYR A 311 -0.22 -2.61 15.32
N ALA A 312 -0.24 -2.72 13.99
CA ALA A 312 -0.39 -1.56 13.10
C ALA A 312 -1.74 -0.84 13.31
N LEU A 313 -2.81 -1.59 13.61
CA LEU A 313 -4.14 -1.04 13.90
C LEU A 313 -4.14 -0.11 15.12
N PHE A 314 -3.36 -0.43 16.15
CA PHE A 314 -3.23 0.41 17.35
C PHE A 314 -2.19 1.53 17.21
N THR A 315 -1.45 1.56 16.10
CA THR A 315 -0.38 2.56 15.85
C THR A 315 -0.64 3.38 14.58
N LEU A 316 -1.91 3.62 14.24
CA LEU A 316 -2.28 4.42 13.06
C LEU A 316 -2.01 5.92 13.20
N HIS A 317 -1.77 6.40 14.43
CA HIS A 317 -1.33 7.78 14.70
C HIS A 317 0.11 8.03 14.22
N GLU A 318 0.92 6.98 14.05
CA GLU A 318 2.28 7.08 13.52
C GLU A 318 2.24 7.42 12.01
N VAL A 319 2.52 8.69 11.70
CA VAL A 319 2.56 9.22 10.33
C VAL A 319 3.97 9.49 9.79
N GLY A 320 4.99 9.35 10.64
CA GLY A 320 6.38 9.57 10.27
C GLY A 320 6.90 8.61 9.20
N TRP A 321 7.79 9.11 8.34
CA TRP A 321 8.60 8.27 7.47
C TRP A 321 9.63 7.53 8.33
N GLY A 322 9.28 6.34 8.84
CA GLY A 322 10.13 5.54 9.77
C GLY A 322 11.54 5.13 9.27
N THR A 323 11.95 5.57 8.07
CA THR A 323 13.30 5.41 7.50
C THR A 323 14.07 6.72 7.33
N ARG A 324 13.46 7.89 7.57
CA ARG A 324 14.10 9.21 7.51
C ARG A 324 13.61 10.05 8.70
N ALA A 325 14.47 10.25 9.69
CA ALA A 325 14.15 11.11 10.84
C ALA A 325 13.90 12.56 10.37
N GLY A 326 12.90 13.24 10.94
CA GLY A 326 12.64 14.67 10.76
C GLY A 326 11.65 15.05 9.64
N ILE A 327 11.33 14.16 8.71
CA ILE A 327 10.41 14.49 7.59
C ILE A 327 8.96 14.18 7.99
N GLY A 328 8.20 15.23 8.31
CA GLY A 328 6.74 15.17 8.52
C GLY A 328 6.22 15.73 9.84
N ASN A 329 7.10 16.01 10.81
CA ASN A 329 6.71 16.59 12.10
C ASN A 329 6.37 18.08 11.98
N GLU A 330 6.96 18.79 11.02
CA GLU A 330 6.73 20.22 10.80
C GLU A 330 5.30 20.52 10.35
N LEU A 331 4.74 19.76 9.40
CA LEU A 331 3.35 19.97 8.97
C LEU A 331 2.34 19.65 10.08
N ALA A 332 2.63 18.62 10.90
CA ALA A 332 1.80 18.31 12.07
C ALA A 332 1.90 19.41 13.13
N ALA A 333 3.08 20.01 13.31
CA ALA A 333 3.29 21.14 14.21
C ALA A 333 2.64 22.42 13.69
N ASP A 334 2.72 22.70 12.38
CA ASP A 334 2.08 23.85 11.73
C ASP A 334 0.54 23.76 11.88
N ILE A 335 -0.05 22.59 11.62
CA ILE A 335 -1.50 22.36 11.81
C ILE A 335 -1.91 22.42 13.29
N SER A 336 -1.07 21.90 14.20
CA SER A 336 -1.34 22.00 15.64
C SER A 336 -1.33 23.45 16.10
N LYS A 337 -0.39 24.27 15.61
CA LYS A 337 -0.35 25.71 15.89
C LYS A 337 -1.57 26.45 15.33
N GLU A 338 -1.97 26.17 14.09
CA GLU A 338 -3.18 26.77 13.50
C GLU A 338 -4.46 26.35 14.27
N ALA A 339 -4.50 25.12 14.79
CA ALA A 339 -5.61 24.66 15.62
C ALA A 339 -5.61 25.34 17.00
N ASP A 340 -4.45 25.48 17.63
CA ASP A 340 -4.28 26.18 18.92
C ASP A 340 -4.62 27.67 18.78
N GLU A 341 -4.21 28.33 17.68
CA GLU A 341 -4.54 29.72 17.38
C GLU A 341 -6.04 29.92 17.16
N LYS A 342 -6.70 29.01 16.43
CA LYS A 342 -8.17 29.05 16.27
C LYS A 342 -8.90 28.82 17.60
N GLN A 343 -8.39 27.93 18.45
CA GLN A 343 -9.00 27.65 19.75
C GLN A 343 -8.84 28.85 20.70
N GLN A 344 -7.68 29.51 20.69
CA GLN A 344 -7.48 30.78 21.41
C GLN A 344 -8.38 31.89 20.89
N HIS A 345 -8.59 32.01 19.57
CA HIS A 345 -9.46 33.04 19.00
C HIS A 345 -10.92 32.85 19.43
N VAL A 346 -11.41 31.60 19.46
CA VAL A 346 -12.75 31.26 19.95
C VAL A 346 -12.87 31.51 21.46
N GLU A 347 -11.84 31.23 22.24
CA GLU A 347 -11.83 31.46 23.69
C GLU A 347 -11.83 32.97 24.03
N ILE A 348 -11.13 33.79 23.24
CA ILE A 348 -11.14 35.25 23.35
C ILE A 348 -12.51 35.83 22.98
N GLU A 349 -13.12 35.40 21.86
CA GLU A 349 -14.48 35.84 21.47
C GLU A 349 -15.53 35.49 22.52
N MET A 350 -15.46 34.29 23.12
CA MET A 350 -16.36 33.86 24.20
C MET A 350 -16.14 34.63 25.52
N MET A 351 -14.92 35.09 25.79
CA MET A 351 -14.63 35.97 26.93
C MET A 351 -15.16 37.39 26.71
N ASP A 352 -15.03 37.93 25.50
CA ASP A 352 -15.54 39.25 25.14
C ASP A 352 -17.07 39.31 25.17
N GLU A 353 -17.76 38.26 24.70
CA GLU A 353 -19.22 38.13 24.80
C GLU A 353 -19.73 38.04 26.25
N ASN A 354 -19.04 37.28 27.12
CA ASN A 354 -19.42 37.22 28.53
C ASN A 354 -19.13 38.53 29.28
N SER A 355 -18.08 39.26 28.91
CA SER A 355 -17.78 40.57 29.51
C SER A 355 -18.76 41.68 29.13
N THR A 356 -19.43 41.54 27.99
CA THR A 356 -20.46 42.47 27.50
C THR A 356 -21.83 42.17 28.10
N LEU A 357 -22.12 40.92 28.46
CA LEU A 357 -23.33 40.51 29.19
C LEU A 357 -23.32 40.92 30.67
N ASP A 358 -22.15 40.97 31.32
CA ASP A 358 -22.01 41.45 32.72
C ASP A 358 -22.04 42.98 32.87
N ARG A 359 -22.12 43.74 31.77
CA ARG A 359 -22.19 45.22 31.76
C ARG A 359 -23.55 45.79 31.33
N GLN A 360 -24.57 44.95 31.16
CA GLN A 360 -25.98 45.36 31.03
C GLN A 360 -26.74 44.97 32.29
#